data_AF-A0A9P3LKM8-F1
#
_entry.id   AF-A0A9P3LKM8-F1
#
_cell.length_a   1.000
_cell.length_b   1.000
_cell.length_c   1.000
_cell.angle_alpha   90.00
_cell.angle_beta   90.00
_cell.angle_gamma   90.00
#
_symmetry.space_group_name_H-M   'P 1'
#
loop_
_entity.id
_entity.type
_entity.pdbx_description
1 polymer ?
#
loop_
_entity_poly.entity_id
_entity_poly.type
_entity_poly.pdbx_seq_one_letter_code
_entity_poly.pdbx_strand_id
1 'polypeptide(L)'
;MPETEVEMTRRLCPESSARNLASCGGQTLLDLLKLFIPSEADVASADLAPVFVPHPAIDRIFTLSQAELDTPGYRTLVQLHRVNRSLLLGKIVRGTLLVFVGNPADIVPPRLSHISETSRGIRAALPPNAPASMWAAAENCVRESAPLYGTHRNLACTTCFVLAKDLGPGRKLSACSRCRPLDRPVYYCSRECQIKDWNEGKPQPHKLICGRKLCEDDLPAM
;
A
#
# COMPACT_ATOMS: atom_id res chain seq x y z
N MET A 1 -3.53 -17.93 -2.82
CA MET A 1 -2.42 -16.96 -2.97
C MET A 1 -1.30 -17.42 -2.07
N PRO A 2 -0.03 -17.17 -2.40
CA PRO A 2 1.00 -17.26 -1.37
C PRO A 2 0.59 -16.30 -0.25
N GLU A 3 0.64 -16.79 0.99
CA GLU A 3 0.35 -16.09 2.24
C GLU A 3 0.99 -14.68 2.30
N THR A 4 2.07 -14.49 1.55
CA THR A 4 2.86 -13.28 1.39
C THR A 4 2.10 -12.06 0.85
N GLU A 5 1.07 -12.23 0.01
CA GLU A 5 0.45 -11.10 -0.70
C GLU A 5 -0.61 -10.37 0.13
N VAL A 6 -1.44 -11.12 0.88
CA VAL A 6 -2.33 -10.54 1.92
C VAL A 6 -1.48 -9.80 2.95
N GLU A 7 -0.36 -10.41 3.34
CA GLU A 7 0.52 -9.84 4.35
C GLU A 7 1.28 -8.61 3.87
N MET A 8 1.64 -8.54 2.58
CA MET A 8 2.18 -7.30 2.00
C MET A 8 1.16 -6.16 2.04
N THR A 9 -0.12 -6.45 1.77
CA THR A 9 -1.16 -5.42 1.80
C THR A 9 -1.50 -4.99 3.24
N ARG A 10 -1.42 -5.91 4.22
CA ARG A 10 -1.56 -5.62 5.65
C ARG A 10 -0.46 -4.74 6.21
N ARG A 11 0.76 -4.75 5.64
CA ARG A 11 1.86 -3.85 6.08
C ARG A 11 1.48 -2.37 6.01
N LEU A 12 0.58 -2.01 5.09
CA LEU A 12 0.08 -0.63 4.97
C LEU A 12 -1.19 -0.39 5.79
N CYS A 13 -1.79 -1.42 6.38
CA CYS A 13 -3.04 -1.35 7.13
C CYS A 13 -2.86 -2.00 8.51
N PRO A 14 -1.98 -1.48 9.38
CA PRO A 14 -1.71 -2.08 10.69
C PRO A 14 -2.96 -2.23 11.56
N GLU A 15 -3.96 -1.38 11.38
CA GLU A 15 -5.25 -1.39 12.07
C GLU A 15 -6.06 -2.65 11.77
N SER A 16 -5.75 -3.31 10.65
CA SER A 16 -6.50 -4.48 10.19
C SER A 16 -6.17 -5.79 10.92
N SER A 17 -5.17 -5.78 11.81
CA SER A 17 -4.82 -6.98 12.58
C SER A 17 -5.93 -7.31 13.58
N ALA A 18 -6.16 -8.61 13.82
CA ALA A 18 -7.16 -9.05 14.80
C ALA A 18 -6.89 -8.47 16.21
N ARG A 19 -5.61 -8.36 16.58
CA ARG A 19 -5.16 -7.73 17.83
C ARG A 19 -5.59 -6.26 17.92
N ASN A 20 -5.34 -5.47 16.87
CA ASN A 20 -5.69 -4.05 16.87
C ASN A 20 -7.20 -3.84 16.83
N LEU A 21 -7.93 -4.60 16.00
CA LEU A 21 -9.39 -4.53 15.95
C LEU A 21 -10.04 -4.88 17.29
N ALA A 22 -9.48 -5.85 18.03
CA ALA A 22 -9.96 -6.24 19.36
C ALA A 22 -9.42 -5.37 20.51
N SER A 23 -8.47 -4.46 20.23
CA SER A 23 -7.86 -3.63 21.27
C SER A 23 -8.88 -2.67 21.90
N CYS A 24 -8.61 -2.26 23.15
CA CYS A 24 -9.52 -1.43 23.94
C CYS A 24 -10.96 -1.98 24.01
N GLY A 25 -11.11 -3.32 24.08
CA GLY A 25 -12.43 -3.96 24.11
C GLY A 25 -13.21 -3.87 22.80
N GLY A 26 -12.53 -3.71 21.66
CA GLY A 26 -13.15 -3.54 20.35
C GLY A 26 -13.42 -2.09 19.95
N GLN A 27 -13.03 -1.11 20.76
CA GLN A 27 -13.25 0.30 20.46
C GLN A 27 -12.58 0.72 19.14
N THR A 28 -11.41 0.17 18.82
CA THR A 28 -10.70 0.43 17.55
C THR A 28 -11.52 0.00 16.33
N LEU A 29 -12.20 -1.14 16.38
CA LEU A 29 -13.11 -1.55 15.30
C LEU A 29 -14.29 -0.57 15.16
N LEU A 30 -14.86 -0.12 16.28
CA LEU A 30 -15.97 0.84 16.28
C LEU A 30 -15.54 2.19 15.71
N ASP A 31 -14.35 2.67 16.07
CA ASP A 31 -13.83 3.94 15.57
C ASP A 31 -13.51 3.84 14.07
N LEU A 32 -12.95 2.71 13.62
CA LEU A 32 -12.77 2.45 12.19
C LEU A 32 -14.11 2.40 11.46
N LEU A 33 -15.13 1.75 12.04
CA LEU A 33 -16.47 1.69 11.46
C LEU A 33 -17.08 3.09 11.31
N LYS A 34 -16.98 3.96 12.32
CA LYS A 34 -17.49 5.35 12.26
C LYS A 34 -16.92 6.12 11.08
N LEU A 35 -15.67 5.87 10.68
CA LEU A 35 -15.05 6.54 9.53
C LEU A 35 -15.70 6.14 8.20
N PHE A 36 -16.26 4.93 8.10
CA PHE A 36 -16.91 4.42 6.89
C PHE A 36 -18.42 4.67 6.84
N ILE A 37 -19.02 5.21 7.91
CA ILE A 37 -20.43 5.59 7.91
C ILE A 37 -20.53 6.97 7.25
N PRO A 38 -21.16 7.07 6.07
CA PRO A 38 -21.37 8.37 5.44
C PRO A 38 -22.29 9.23 6.31
N SER A 39 -22.02 10.54 6.38
CA SER A 39 -22.94 11.49 7.00
C SER A 39 -24.20 11.64 6.15
N GLU A 40 -25.28 12.17 6.73
CA GLU A 40 -26.50 12.48 5.97
C GLU A 40 -26.23 13.43 4.80
N ALA A 41 -25.29 14.36 4.97
CA ALA A 41 -24.86 15.27 3.93
C ALA A 41 -24.15 14.54 2.77
N ASP A 42 -23.31 13.56 3.07
CA ASP A 42 -22.61 12.76 2.06
C ASP A 42 -23.60 11.99 1.19
N VAL A 43 -24.61 11.38 1.83
CA VAL A 43 -25.68 10.64 1.13
C VAL A 43 -26.51 11.57 0.23
N ALA A 44 -26.82 12.78 0.70
CA ALA A 44 -27.62 13.75 -0.05
C ALA A 44 -26.88 14.33 -1.27
N SER A 45 -25.56 14.47 -1.21
CA SER A 45 -24.76 15.08 -2.28
C SER A 45 -24.55 14.18 -3.50
N ALA A 46 -24.75 12.86 -3.36
CA ALA A 46 -24.34 11.83 -4.32
C ALA A 46 -22.85 11.87 -4.74
N ASP A 47 -22.03 12.71 -4.09
CA ASP A 47 -20.59 12.83 -4.34
C ASP A 47 -19.83 12.06 -3.25
N LEU A 48 -19.77 10.75 -3.42
CA LEU A 48 -19.07 9.85 -2.50
C LEU A 48 -17.55 9.94 -2.73
N ALA A 49 -16.92 10.90 -2.08
CA ALA A 49 -15.46 10.98 -2.02
C ALA A 49 -14.89 9.75 -1.27
N PRO A 50 -13.69 9.26 -1.66
CA PRO A 50 -13.02 8.21 -0.90
C PRO A 50 -12.77 8.64 0.55
N VAL A 51 -13.19 7.81 1.51
CA VAL A 51 -12.83 7.97 2.91
C VAL A 51 -11.34 7.70 3.05
N PHE A 52 -10.58 8.65 3.60
CA PHE A 52 -9.19 8.45 3.95
C PHE A 52 -9.06 8.19 5.45
N VAL A 53 -8.78 6.96 5.83
CA VAL A 53 -8.55 6.62 7.24
C VAL A 53 -7.20 7.23 7.66
N PRO A 54 -7.09 8.09 8.68
CA PRO A 54 -5.79 8.59 9.11
C PRO A 54 -4.97 7.49 9.80
N HIS A 55 -3.64 7.50 9.66
CA HIS A 55 -2.76 6.68 10.50
C HIS A 55 -1.36 7.29 10.58
N PRO A 56 -0.89 7.72 11.77
CA PRO A 56 0.33 8.51 11.91
C PRO A 56 1.56 7.91 11.22
N ALA A 57 1.79 6.60 11.35
CA ALA A 57 2.95 5.96 10.73
C ALA A 57 2.82 5.88 9.19
N ILE A 58 1.61 5.65 8.69
CA ILE A 58 1.36 5.51 7.25
C ILE A 58 1.38 6.89 6.58
N ASP A 59 0.79 7.88 7.24
CA ASP A 59 0.81 9.26 6.79
C ASP A 59 2.23 9.81 6.72
N ARG A 60 3.11 9.47 7.67
CA ARG A 60 4.55 9.80 7.59
C ARG A 60 5.23 9.15 6.39
N ILE A 61 4.95 7.87 6.08
CA ILE A 61 5.50 7.19 4.90
C ILE A 61 5.10 7.93 3.62
N PHE A 62 3.85 8.35 3.54
CA PHE A 62 3.29 9.01 2.37
C PHE A 62 3.38 10.55 2.42
N THR A 63 4.11 11.10 3.39
CA THR A 63 4.41 12.53 3.43
C THR A 63 5.52 12.81 2.42
N LEU A 64 5.12 13.48 1.34
CA LEU A 64 6.02 13.89 0.26
C LEU A 64 6.80 15.14 0.68
N SER A 65 8.10 15.12 0.47
CA SER A 65 8.97 16.31 0.48
C SER A 65 8.66 17.21 -0.72
N GLN A 66 9.14 18.45 -0.69
CA GLN A 66 8.93 19.38 -1.80
C GLN A 66 9.46 18.83 -3.14
N ALA A 67 10.66 18.25 -3.15
CA ALA A 67 11.23 17.64 -4.35
C ALA A 67 10.39 16.46 -4.88
N GLU A 68 9.79 15.67 -4.00
CA GLU A 68 8.86 14.59 -4.38
C GLU A 68 7.54 15.14 -4.92
N LEU A 69 7.03 16.26 -4.37
CA LEU A 69 5.84 16.94 -4.88
C LEU A 69 6.04 17.53 -6.28
N ASP A 70 7.24 18.04 -6.56
CA ASP A 70 7.60 18.60 -7.87
C ASP A 70 7.83 17.51 -8.92
N THR A 71 7.95 16.24 -8.50
CA THR A 71 8.12 15.11 -9.41
C THR A 71 6.76 14.58 -9.89
N PRO A 72 6.47 14.60 -11.21
CA PRO A 72 5.20 14.11 -11.74
C PRO A 72 4.92 12.66 -11.32
N GLY A 73 3.68 12.39 -10.92
CA GLY A 73 3.21 11.04 -10.56
C GLY A 73 3.26 10.68 -9.07
N TYR A 74 4.15 11.28 -8.26
CA TYR A 74 4.24 10.96 -6.83
C TYR A 74 2.94 11.26 -6.07
N ARG A 75 2.29 12.39 -6.37
CA ARG A 75 0.98 12.73 -5.79
C ARG A 75 -0.07 11.67 -6.13
N THR A 76 -0.10 11.21 -7.38
CA THR A 76 -1.02 10.17 -7.84
C THR A 76 -0.75 8.84 -7.14
N LEU A 77 0.52 8.45 -7.00
CA LEU A 77 0.92 7.22 -6.32
C LEU A 77 0.52 7.22 -4.84
N VAL A 78 0.75 8.33 -4.13
CA VAL A 78 0.32 8.50 -2.74
C VAL A 78 -1.19 8.38 -2.61
N GLN A 79 -1.94 9.05 -3.50
CA GLN A 79 -3.40 8.97 -3.50
C GLN A 79 -3.88 7.54 -3.77
N LEU A 80 -3.28 6.85 -4.73
CA LEU A 80 -3.59 5.46 -5.03
C LEU A 80 -3.36 4.55 -3.80
N HIS A 81 -2.25 4.73 -3.08
CA HIS A 81 -2.00 3.97 -1.85
C HIS A 81 -3.02 4.27 -0.75
N ARG A 82 -3.42 5.54 -0.57
CA ARG A 82 -4.45 5.93 0.40
C ARG A 82 -5.81 5.34 0.06
N VAL A 83 -6.20 5.35 -1.21
CA VAL A 83 -7.44 4.71 -1.70
C VAL A 83 -7.38 3.20 -1.47
N ASN A 84 -6.30 2.54 -1.89
CA ASN A 84 -6.14 1.09 -1.73
C ASN A 84 -6.21 0.65 -0.27
N ARG A 85 -5.57 1.42 0.62
CA ARG A 85 -5.63 1.18 2.06
C ARG A 85 -7.06 1.30 2.59
N SER A 86 -7.78 2.35 2.20
CA SER A 86 -9.15 2.58 2.67
C SER A 86 -10.12 1.53 2.14
N LEU A 87 -9.92 1.07 0.89
CA LEU A 87 -10.65 -0.07 0.33
C LEU A 87 -10.38 -1.38 1.10
N LEU A 88 -9.12 -1.65 1.48
CA LEU A 88 -8.80 -2.84 2.26
C LEU A 88 -9.44 -2.79 3.65
N LEU A 89 -9.30 -1.67 4.35
CA LEU A 89 -9.91 -1.47 5.67
C LEU A 89 -11.44 -1.59 5.61
N GLY A 90 -12.08 -0.97 4.61
CA GLY A 90 -13.53 -1.09 4.41
C GLY A 90 -13.98 -2.53 4.15
N LYS A 91 -13.21 -3.32 3.37
CA LYS A 91 -13.48 -4.75 3.18
C LYS A 91 -13.40 -5.55 4.46
N ILE A 92 -12.44 -5.22 5.33
CA ILE A 92 -12.24 -5.90 6.61
C ILE A 92 -13.38 -5.57 7.56
N VAL A 93 -13.72 -4.28 7.71
CA VAL A 93 -14.89 -3.84 8.50
C VAL A 93 -16.17 -4.53 8.01
N ARG A 94 -16.43 -4.50 6.70
CA ARG A 94 -17.59 -5.17 6.09
C ARG A 94 -17.59 -6.67 6.38
N GLY A 95 -16.45 -7.33 6.21
CA GLY A 95 -16.29 -8.77 6.46
C GLY A 95 -16.55 -9.12 7.92
N THR A 96 -16.04 -8.33 8.87
CA THR A 96 -16.31 -8.48 10.29
C THR A 96 -17.79 -8.33 10.62
N LEU A 97 -18.47 -7.30 10.09
CA LEU A 97 -19.91 -7.12 10.30
C LEU A 97 -20.74 -8.27 9.72
N LEU A 98 -20.35 -8.77 8.55
CA LEU A 98 -21.00 -9.89 7.88
C LEU A 98 -20.93 -11.19 8.71
N VAL A 99 -19.82 -11.41 9.41
CA VAL A 99 -19.69 -12.52 10.37
C VAL A 99 -20.69 -12.35 11.53
N PHE A 100 -20.85 -11.15 12.08
CA PHE A 100 -21.79 -10.90 13.19
C PHE A 100 -23.25 -11.14 12.82
N VAL A 101 -23.64 -10.90 11.56
CA VAL A 101 -25.01 -11.15 11.08
C VAL A 101 -25.22 -12.59 10.57
N GLY A 102 -24.27 -13.50 10.83
CA GLY A 102 -24.37 -14.91 10.43
C GLY A 102 -24.24 -15.14 8.93
N ASN A 103 -23.73 -14.16 8.18
CA ASN A 103 -23.50 -14.25 6.75
C ASN A 103 -22.03 -14.01 6.43
N PRO A 104 -21.11 -14.89 6.84
CA PRO A 104 -19.69 -14.72 6.54
C PRO A 104 -19.51 -14.68 5.03
N ALA A 105 -19.23 -13.50 4.47
CA ALA A 105 -18.74 -13.45 3.11
C ALA A 105 -17.35 -14.08 3.11
N ASP A 106 -17.05 -14.86 2.08
CA ASP A 106 -15.67 -15.12 1.72
C ASP A 106 -15.03 -13.74 1.51
N ILE A 107 -14.24 -13.30 2.49
CA ILE A 107 -13.28 -12.23 2.28
C ILE A 107 -12.21 -12.87 1.39
N VAL A 108 -12.55 -13.08 0.12
CA VAL A 108 -11.56 -13.32 -0.90
C VAL A 108 -10.87 -11.97 -1.01
N PRO A 109 -9.63 -11.80 -0.48
CA PRO A 109 -8.87 -10.62 -0.83
C PRO A 109 -8.91 -10.57 -2.35
N PRO A 110 -9.19 -9.40 -2.97
CA PRO A 110 -9.19 -9.32 -4.42
C PRO A 110 -7.90 -9.99 -4.85
N ARG A 111 -8.00 -11.07 -5.65
CA ARG A 111 -6.78 -11.60 -6.27
C ARG A 111 -6.15 -10.38 -6.89
N LEU A 112 -4.93 -10.03 -6.47
CA LEU A 112 -4.16 -9.00 -7.14
C LEU A 112 -3.97 -9.57 -8.52
N SER A 113 -4.91 -9.16 -9.35
CA SER A 113 -5.20 -9.89 -10.53
C SER A 113 -4.02 -9.63 -11.46
N HIS A 114 -3.71 -10.59 -12.34
CA HIS A 114 -2.74 -10.28 -13.38
C HIS A 114 -3.11 -8.92 -13.96
N ILE A 115 -2.13 -8.07 -14.23
CA ILE A 115 -2.31 -6.73 -14.81
C ILE A 115 -3.43 -6.66 -15.86
N SER A 116 -3.59 -7.73 -16.66
CA SER A 116 -4.67 -7.93 -17.61
C SER A 116 -6.10 -7.92 -17.04
N GLU A 117 -6.34 -8.49 -15.86
CA GLU A 117 -7.62 -8.48 -15.15
C GLU A 117 -7.88 -7.14 -14.46
N THR A 118 -6.85 -6.47 -13.92
CA THR A 118 -7.00 -5.09 -13.40
C THR A 118 -7.34 -4.12 -14.53
N SER A 119 -6.65 -4.20 -15.67
CA SER A 119 -7.02 -3.46 -16.89
C SER A 119 -8.44 -3.75 -17.36
N ARG A 120 -8.88 -5.01 -17.26
CA ARG A 120 -10.23 -5.43 -17.63
C ARG A 120 -11.28 -4.85 -16.67
N GLY A 121 -11.00 -4.84 -15.37
CA GLY A 121 -11.85 -4.23 -14.36
C GLY A 121 -12.01 -2.73 -14.57
N ILE A 122 -10.91 -2.02 -14.84
CA ILE A 122 -10.95 -0.59 -15.15
C ILE A 122 -11.73 -0.36 -16.46
N ARG A 123 -11.55 -1.20 -17.48
CA ARG A 123 -12.37 -1.14 -18.71
C ARG A 123 -13.85 -1.36 -18.47
N ALA A 124 -14.22 -2.26 -17.56
CA ALA A 124 -15.61 -2.52 -17.24
C ALA A 124 -16.26 -1.41 -16.39
N ALA A 125 -15.46 -0.69 -15.61
CA ALA A 125 -15.93 0.38 -14.73
C ALA A 125 -16.06 1.74 -15.42
N LEU A 126 -15.34 1.97 -16.54
CA LEU A 126 -15.46 3.20 -17.31
C LEU A 126 -16.75 3.21 -18.14
N PRO A 127 -17.46 4.36 -18.20
CA PRO A 127 -18.68 4.45 -18.99
C PRO A 127 -18.37 4.26 -20.49
N PRO A 128 -19.30 3.68 -21.28
CA PRO A 128 -19.05 3.33 -22.68
C PRO A 128 -18.71 4.54 -23.58
N ASN A 129 -19.02 5.75 -23.12
CA ASN A 129 -18.72 7.03 -23.77
C ASN A 129 -17.57 7.81 -23.09
N ALA A 130 -16.73 7.15 -22.28
CA ALA A 130 -15.57 7.80 -21.68
C ALA A 130 -14.62 8.35 -22.75
N PRO A 131 -14.09 9.59 -22.58
CA PRO A 131 -13.20 10.20 -23.55
C PRO A 131 -11.88 9.43 -23.66
N ALA A 132 -11.29 9.42 -24.86
CA ALA A 132 -10.05 8.69 -25.17
C ALA A 132 -8.87 9.03 -24.24
N SER A 133 -8.81 10.26 -23.72
CA SER A 133 -7.82 10.69 -22.75
C SER A 133 -7.93 9.96 -21.41
N MET A 134 -9.14 9.63 -20.97
CA MET A 134 -9.40 8.88 -19.74
C MET A 134 -8.99 7.42 -19.90
N TRP A 135 -9.24 6.84 -21.08
CA TRP A 135 -8.75 5.52 -21.46
C TRP A 135 -7.22 5.45 -21.45
N ALA A 136 -6.57 6.42 -22.08
CA ALA A 136 -5.10 6.50 -22.10
C ALA A 136 -4.52 6.66 -20.69
N ALA A 137 -5.15 7.48 -19.85
CA ALA A 137 -4.72 7.67 -18.46
C ALA A 137 -4.85 6.37 -17.64
N ALA A 138 -5.95 5.65 -17.79
CA ALA A 138 -6.16 4.35 -17.14
C ALA A 138 -5.11 3.31 -17.57
N GLU A 139 -4.86 3.17 -18.88
CA GLU A 139 -3.86 2.22 -19.39
C GLU A 139 -2.44 2.62 -18.97
N ASN A 140 -2.12 3.92 -18.95
CA ASN A 140 -0.85 4.42 -18.42
C ASN A 140 -0.71 4.08 -16.94
N CYS A 141 -1.73 4.31 -16.12
CA CYS A 141 -1.72 3.99 -14.69
C CYS A 141 -1.47 2.50 -14.44
N VAL A 142 -2.12 1.62 -15.21
CA VAL A 142 -1.89 0.17 -15.08
C VAL A 142 -0.48 -0.22 -15.56
N ARG A 143 0.00 0.36 -16.67
CA ARG A 143 1.35 0.09 -17.17
C ARG A 143 2.46 0.59 -16.24
N GLU A 144 2.24 1.72 -15.57
CA GLU A 144 3.16 2.28 -14.58
C GLU A 144 3.16 1.51 -13.26
N SER A 145 2.03 0.90 -12.89
CA SER A 145 1.88 0.12 -11.67
C SER A 145 2.19 -1.38 -11.84
N ALA A 146 2.11 -1.90 -13.07
CA ALA A 146 2.51 -3.27 -13.43
C ALA A 146 3.91 -3.70 -12.91
N PRO A 147 4.97 -2.86 -12.99
CA PRO A 147 6.26 -3.12 -12.40
C PRO A 147 6.30 -3.00 -10.86
N LEU A 148 5.19 -2.83 -10.16
CA LEU A 148 5.16 -2.88 -8.68
C LEU A 148 4.68 -4.24 -8.16
N TYR A 149 3.93 -5.02 -8.97
CA TYR A 149 3.23 -6.24 -8.51
C TYR A 149 3.84 -7.57 -9.00
N GLY A 150 4.76 -7.53 -9.97
CA GLY A 150 5.45 -8.73 -10.47
C GLY A 150 6.51 -9.33 -9.54
N THR A 151 6.33 -10.61 -9.21
CA THR A 151 7.28 -11.56 -8.61
C THR A 151 8.77 -11.23 -8.80
N HIS A 152 9.52 -10.93 -7.73
CA HIS A 152 11.00 -10.82 -7.63
C HIS A 152 11.79 -10.01 -8.70
N ARG A 153 11.17 -9.54 -9.79
CA ARG A 153 11.76 -8.84 -10.93
C ARG A 153 11.57 -7.33 -10.84
N ASN A 154 10.76 -6.91 -9.88
CA ASN A 154 10.41 -5.53 -9.58
C ASN A 154 11.09 -5.04 -8.30
N LEU A 155 12.30 -5.53 -8.07
CA LEU A 155 13.13 -4.99 -7.01
C LEU A 155 13.44 -3.54 -7.37
N ALA A 156 13.17 -2.63 -6.44
CA ALA A 156 13.49 -1.23 -6.54
C ALA A 156 14.50 -0.86 -5.46
N CYS A 157 15.30 0.17 -5.73
CA CYS A 157 16.08 0.80 -4.69
C CYS A 157 15.13 1.37 -3.63
N THR A 158 15.34 1.03 -2.36
CA THR A 158 14.52 1.53 -1.24
C THR A 158 14.62 3.04 -1.08
N THR A 159 15.73 3.65 -1.51
CA THR A 159 15.99 5.08 -1.32
C THR A 159 15.46 5.95 -2.46
N CYS A 160 15.68 5.54 -3.71
CA CYS A 160 15.37 6.37 -4.88
C CYS A 160 14.38 5.72 -5.85
N PHE A 161 13.85 4.54 -5.48
CA PHE A 161 12.83 3.81 -6.23
C PHE A 161 13.19 3.40 -7.67
N VAL A 162 14.45 3.57 -8.10
CA VAL A 162 14.89 3.05 -9.41
C VAL A 162 14.72 1.54 -9.45
N LEU A 163 14.07 1.04 -10.50
CA LEU A 163 13.82 -0.39 -10.67
C LEU A 163 15.09 -1.08 -11.17
N ALA A 164 15.25 -2.35 -10.80
CA ALA A 164 16.38 -3.16 -11.26
C ALA A 164 16.50 -3.20 -12.80
N LYS A 165 15.38 -3.16 -13.52
CA LYS A 165 15.33 -3.14 -15.00
C LYS A 165 15.82 -1.83 -15.61
N ASP A 166 15.75 -0.74 -14.86
CA ASP A 166 16.15 0.60 -15.30
C ASP A 166 17.62 0.89 -14.95
N LEU A 167 18.30 -0.06 -14.31
CA LEU A 167 19.75 -0.01 -14.14
C LEU A 167 20.42 -0.33 -15.48
N GLY A 168 21.45 0.45 -15.84
CA GLY A 168 22.23 0.21 -17.05
C GLY A 168 22.82 -1.22 -17.14
N PRO A 169 23.25 -1.65 -18.33
CA PRO A 169 23.69 -3.02 -18.58
C PRO A 169 24.78 -3.47 -17.58
N GLY A 170 24.61 -4.67 -17.03
CA GLY A 170 25.54 -5.27 -16.06
C GLY A 170 25.36 -4.81 -14.60
N ARG A 171 24.54 -3.79 -14.33
CA ARG A 171 24.24 -3.35 -12.96
C ARG A 171 23.08 -4.13 -12.37
N LYS A 172 23.13 -4.37 -11.06
CA LYS A 172 22.08 -5.02 -10.27
C LYS A 172 21.90 -4.28 -8.95
N LEU A 173 20.72 -4.38 -8.35
CA LEU A 173 20.52 -3.91 -7.00
C LEU A 173 21.30 -4.78 -6.01
N SER A 174 21.92 -4.16 -5.03
CA SER A 174 22.58 -4.83 -3.91
C SER A 174 21.59 -4.96 -2.75
N ALA A 175 21.48 -6.17 -2.19
CA ALA A 175 20.67 -6.40 -1.00
C ALA A 175 21.47 -6.12 0.27
N CYS A 176 20.82 -5.57 1.30
CA CYS A 176 21.38 -5.47 2.64
C CYS A 176 21.72 -6.87 3.19
N SER A 177 23.00 -7.13 3.44
CA SER A 177 23.50 -8.43 3.88
C SER A 177 22.90 -8.91 5.21
N ARG A 178 22.53 -7.99 6.10
CA ARG A 178 21.91 -8.30 7.40
C ARG A 178 20.42 -8.60 7.30
N CYS A 179 19.71 -8.01 6.34
CA CYS A 179 18.26 -8.19 6.21
C CYS A 179 17.88 -9.33 5.26
N ARG A 180 18.77 -9.68 4.32
CA ARG A 180 18.56 -10.78 3.38
C ARG A 180 18.27 -12.14 4.07
N PRO A 181 18.97 -12.54 5.15
CA PRO A 181 18.67 -13.80 5.85
C PRO A 181 17.34 -13.81 6.60
N LEU A 182 16.69 -12.66 6.77
CA LEU A 182 15.43 -12.50 7.50
C LEU A 182 14.19 -12.49 6.60
N ASP A 183 14.35 -12.90 5.33
CA ASP A 183 13.31 -12.84 4.31
C ASP A 183 12.66 -11.45 4.15
N ARG A 184 13.43 -10.41 4.49
CA ARG A 184 13.05 -9.00 4.31
C ARG A 184 14.20 -8.27 3.62
N PRO A 185 14.54 -8.64 2.38
CA PRO A 185 15.65 -8.01 1.69
C PRO A 185 15.29 -6.54 1.40
N VAL A 186 16.20 -5.64 1.78
CA VAL A 186 16.16 -4.22 1.43
C VAL A 186 17.21 -4.01 0.35
N TYR A 187 16.84 -3.38 -0.76
CA TYR A 187 17.66 -3.31 -1.97
C TYR A 187 18.09 -1.88 -2.27
N TYR A 188 19.31 -1.71 -2.78
CA TYR A 188 19.86 -0.40 -3.13
C TYR A 188 20.54 -0.44 -4.49
N CYS A 189 20.46 0.66 -5.24
CA CYS A 189 21.16 0.78 -6.53
C CYS A 189 22.63 1.20 -6.39
N SER A 190 23.00 1.73 -5.22
CA SER A 190 24.33 2.22 -4.92
C SER A 190 24.58 2.29 -3.42
N ARG A 191 25.86 2.44 -3.03
CA ARG A 191 26.26 2.60 -1.62
C ARG A 191 25.74 3.91 -1.04
N GLU A 192 25.66 4.96 -1.85
CA GLU A 192 25.14 6.28 -1.45
C GLU A 192 23.67 6.17 -1.06
N CYS A 193 22.86 5.46 -1.84
CA CYS A 193 21.46 5.19 -1.50
C CYS A 193 21.35 4.42 -0.18
N GLN A 194 22.17 3.37 0.00
CA GLN A 194 22.20 2.61 1.24
C GLN A 194 22.55 3.49 2.46
N ILE A 195 23.54 4.37 2.35
CA ILE A 195 23.94 5.28 3.44
C ILE A 195 22.83 6.30 3.73
N LYS A 196 22.18 6.82 2.69
CA LYS A 196 21.05 7.74 2.87
C LYS A 196 19.90 7.05 3.60
N ASP A 197 19.47 5.86 3.18
CA ASP A 197 18.42 5.10 3.88
C ASP A 197 18.84 4.70 5.31
N TRP A 198 20.13 4.40 5.51
CA TRP A 198 20.69 4.12 6.83
C TRP A 198 20.48 5.26 7.84
N ASN A 199 20.58 6.52 7.38
CA ASN A 199 20.49 7.71 8.21
C ASN A 199 19.10 8.37 8.20
N GLU A 200 18.43 8.37 7.04
CA GLU A 200 17.26 9.19 6.72
C GLU A 200 16.09 8.36 6.16
N GLY A 201 16.17 7.02 6.24
CA GLY A 201 15.14 6.13 5.72
C GLY A 201 13.73 6.48 6.21
N LYS A 202 12.73 6.23 5.36
CA LYS A 202 11.31 6.42 5.68
C LYS A 202 10.63 5.05 5.85
N PRO A 203 9.77 4.84 6.86
CA PRO A 203 9.33 5.79 7.89
C PRO A 203 10.38 6.13 8.95
N GLN A 204 11.41 5.30 9.06
CA GLN A 204 12.47 5.48 10.04
C GLN A 204 13.81 4.99 9.46
N PRO A 205 14.93 5.52 9.96
CA PRO A 205 16.26 5.15 9.45
C PRO A 205 16.49 3.63 9.49
N HIS A 206 17.02 3.07 8.40
CA HIS A 206 17.20 1.62 8.27
C HIS A 206 18.03 1.01 9.40
N LYS A 207 18.98 1.77 9.98
CA LYS A 207 19.80 1.35 11.13
C LYS A 207 18.98 0.87 12.33
N LEU A 208 17.75 1.35 12.51
CA LEU A 208 16.88 0.97 13.61
C LEU A 208 16.26 -0.42 13.43
N ILE A 209 16.06 -0.86 12.18
CA ILE A 209 15.41 -2.14 11.85
C ILE A 209 16.37 -3.16 11.24
N CYS A 210 17.57 -2.74 10.85
CA CYS A 210 18.53 -3.56 10.13
C CYS A 210 18.94 -4.80 10.94
N GLY A 211 18.78 -5.98 10.35
CA GLY A 211 19.18 -7.25 10.97
C GLY A 211 18.35 -7.67 12.19
N ARG A 212 17.28 -6.94 12.53
CA ARG A 212 16.35 -7.32 13.61
C ARG A 212 15.18 -8.11 13.04
N LYS A 213 14.84 -9.24 13.67
CA LYS A 213 13.52 -9.86 13.47
C LYS A 213 12.50 -8.87 14.04
N LEU A 214 11.54 -8.43 13.23
CA LEU A 214 10.44 -7.65 13.78
C LEU A 214 9.60 -8.60 14.62
N CYS A 215 9.64 -8.47 15.94
CA CYS A 215 8.51 -8.92 16.74
C CYS A 215 7.37 -7.90 16.57
N GLU A 216 6.12 -8.31 16.82
CA GLU A 216 4.98 -7.39 16.74
C GLU A 216 5.13 -6.20 17.72
N ASP A 217 5.92 -6.36 18.78
CA ASP A 217 6.15 -5.34 19.81
C ASP A 217 7.24 -4.30 19.44
N ASP A 218 8.06 -4.57 18.42
CA ASP A 218 9.10 -3.66 17.91
C ASP A 218 8.56 -2.65 16.86
N LEU A 219 7.30 -2.80 16.46
CA LEU A 219 6.61 -1.75 15.73
C LEU A 219 6.52 -0.54 16.68
N PRO A 220 6.86 0.68 16.21
CA PRO A 220 6.85 1.87 17.06
C PRO A 220 5.57 1.91 17.87
N ALA A 221 5.70 2.08 19.19
CA ALA A 221 4.58 2.08 20.12
C ALA A 221 3.43 2.88 19.52
N MET A 222 2.33 2.15 19.29
CA MET A 222 1.12 2.58 18.61
C MET A 222 0.47 3.76 19.32
#